data_AF-A0A9P0HDE9-F1
#
_entry.id   AF-A0A9P0HDE9-F1
#
_cell.length_a   1.000
_cell.length_b   1.000
_cell.length_c   1.000
_cell.angle_alpha   90.00
_cell.angle_beta   90.00
_cell.angle_gamma   90.00
#
_symmetry.space_group_name_H-M   'P 1'
#
loop_
_entity.id
_entity.type
_entity.pdbx_description
1 polymer ?
#
loop_
_entity_poly.entity_id
_entity_poly.type
_entity_poly.pdbx_seq_one_letter_code
_entity_poly.pdbx_strand_id
1 'polypeptide(L)'
;MVDWIFQLDNMRLNYDDFSNHTYNQPGVKTRVPGFGNPKVVEYVDSKSSFSVGGYMNTLCGAIVDLGYTRTTNLYAAPYDFRKGPSELGNWFEDIEELIKNAYNNNNNSSVILIGHSMGGLLVHQFLINKPQEWKDKYIKAFISLSTPFGGTLKALKVFASGE
;
A
#
# COMPACT_ATOMS: atom_id res chain seq x y z
N MET A 1 -1.20 -18.15 -23.63
CA MET A 1 -2.65 -18.05 -23.34
C MET A 1 -3.00 -18.84 -22.08
N VAL A 2 -2.44 -20.05 -21.92
CA VAL A 2 -2.68 -20.94 -20.77
C VAL A 2 -2.23 -20.33 -19.41
N ASP A 3 -1.09 -19.63 -19.36
CA ASP A 3 -0.54 -19.10 -18.09
C ASP A 3 -1.37 -17.96 -17.48
N TRP A 4 -2.03 -17.15 -18.31
CA TRP A 4 -2.84 -16.02 -17.84
C TRP A 4 -4.09 -16.48 -17.10
N ILE A 5 -4.73 -17.56 -17.57
CA ILE A 5 -5.92 -18.12 -16.92
C ILE A 5 -5.55 -18.63 -15.53
N PHE A 6 -4.43 -19.36 -15.40
CA PHE A 6 -3.95 -19.82 -14.10
C PHE A 6 -3.61 -18.70 -13.13
N GLN A 7 -3.05 -17.58 -13.61
CA GLN A 7 -2.78 -16.43 -12.74
C GLN A 7 -4.08 -15.77 -12.26
N LEU A 8 -5.05 -15.58 -13.16
CA LEU A 8 -6.35 -15.00 -12.81
C LEU A 8 -7.09 -15.88 -11.81
N ASP A 9 -7.12 -17.20 -12.01
CA ASP A 9 -7.77 -18.12 -11.10
C ASP A 9 -7.18 -18.02 -9.69
N ASN A 10 -5.84 -18.00 -9.56
CA ASN A 10 -5.20 -17.89 -8.24
C ASN A 10 -5.37 -16.51 -7.58
N MET A 11 -5.44 -15.43 -8.34
CA MET A 11 -5.54 -14.07 -7.79
C MET A 11 -6.98 -13.63 -7.50
N ARG A 12 -7.97 -14.26 -8.13
CA ARG A 12 -9.39 -13.94 -7.95
C ARG A 12 -9.83 -14.18 -6.50
N LEU A 13 -10.56 -13.20 -5.96
CA LEU A 13 -11.24 -13.31 -4.68
C LEU A 13 -12.66 -13.87 -4.85
N ASN A 14 -13.09 -14.68 -3.89
CA ASN A 14 -14.47 -15.09 -3.71
C ASN A 14 -15.12 -14.18 -2.66
N TYR A 15 -16.37 -13.78 -2.87
CA TYR A 15 -17.14 -12.98 -1.91
C TYR A 15 -18.12 -13.89 -1.17
N ASP A 16 -18.20 -13.76 0.15
CA ASP A 16 -19.21 -14.41 0.99
C ASP A 16 -20.26 -13.37 1.43
N ASP A 17 -21.49 -13.54 0.96
CA ASP A 17 -22.62 -12.66 1.25
C ASP A 17 -23.02 -12.69 2.74
N PHE A 18 -22.76 -13.79 3.46
CA PHE A 18 -23.13 -13.91 4.87
C PHE A 18 -22.15 -13.14 5.76
N SER A 19 -20.85 -13.31 5.53
CA SER A 19 -19.84 -12.61 6.30
C SER A 19 -19.57 -11.20 5.79
N ASN A 20 -19.97 -10.86 4.55
CA ASN A 20 -19.55 -9.65 3.83
C ASN A 20 -18.01 -9.51 3.74
N HIS A 21 -17.30 -10.62 3.54
CA HIS A 21 -15.84 -10.64 3.41
C HIS A 21 -15.40 -11.39 2.16
N THR A 22 -14.16 -11.14 1.73
CA THR A 22 -13.54 -11.84 0.62
C THR A 22 -12.51 -12.87 1.09
N TYR A 23 -12.39 -13.98 0.36
CA TYR A 23 -11.39 -15.01 0.61
C TYR A 23 -10.72 -15.48 -0.69
N ASN A 24 -9.53 -16.06 -0.56
CA ASN A 24 -8.78 -16.60 -1.71
C ASN A 24 -9.47 -17.87 -2.27
N GLN A 25 -9.04 -18.33 -3.44
CA GLN A 25 -9.46 -19.63 -3.94
C GLN A 25 -9.08 -20.79 -2.98
N PRO A 26 -9.86 -21.89 -2.97
CA PRO A 26 -9.51 -23.09 -2.21
C PRO A 26 -8.07 -23.55 -2.52
N GLY A 27 -7.27 -23.75 -1.47
CA GLY A 27 -5.86 -24.15 -1.59
C GLY A 27 -4.87 -23.02 -1.86
N VAL A 28 -5.33 -21.77 -2.07
CA VAL A 28 -4.45 -20.62 -2.35
C VAL A 28 -4.21 -19.77 -1.08
N LYS A 29 -2.94 -19.51 -0.80
CA LYS A 29 -2.51 -18.57 0.24
C LYS A 29 -1.71 -17.42 -0.37
N THR A 30 -2.18 -16.19 -0.15
CA THR A 30 -1.49 -14.96 -0.55
C THR A 30 -0.81 -14.32 0.66
N ARG A 31 0.24 -13.55 0.39
CA ARG A 31 1.02 -12.82 1.39
C ARG A 31 1.63 -11.57 0.76
N VAL A 32 1.81 -10.53 1.55
CA VAL A 32 2.42 -9.28 1.12
C VAL A 32 3.85 -9.23 1.69
N PRO A 33 4.90 -9.42 0.88
CA PRO A 33 6.26 -9.44 1.38
C PRO A 33 6.81 -8.02 1.59
N GLY A 34 7.85 -7.92 2.43
CA GLY A 34 8.71 -6.72 2.50
C GLY A 34 8.07 -5.50 3.13
N PHE A 35 7.17 -5.68 4.09
CA PHE A 35 6.68 -4.57 4.91
C PHE A 35 7.85 -3.83 5.58
N GLY A 36 7.85 -2.50 5.51
CA GLY A 36 8.95 -1.64 5.92
C GLY A 36 10.07 -1.46 4.88
N ASN A 37 10.18 -2.32 3.85
CA ASN A 37 11.24 -2.23 2.86
C ASN A 37 10.79 -1.48 1.59
N PRO A 38 11.34 -0.28 1.28
CA PRO A 38 10.95 0.48 0.08
C PRO A 38 11.13 -0.27 -1.24
N LYS A 39 12.09 -1.20 -1.30
CA LYS A 39 12.43 -1.91 -2.54
C LYS A 39 11.24 -2.65 -3.17
N VAL A 40 10.29 -3.14 -2.36
CA VAL A 40 9.14 -3.92 -2.86
C VAL A 40 8.05 -3.07 -3.52
N VAL A 41 8.09 -1.75 -3.35
CA VAL A 41 7.21 -0.80 -4.07
C VAL A 41 7.96 -0.02 -5.14
N GLU A 42 9.29 0.05 -5.06
CA GLU A 42 10.11 0.64 -6.12
C GLU A 42 9.98 -0.13 -7.43
N TYR A 43 9.96 -1.47 -7.36
CA TYR A 43 9.82 -2.35 -8.51
C TYR A 43 8.77 -3.44 -8.25
N VAL A 44 7.79 -3.56 -9.15
CA VAL A 44 6.71 -4.56 -9.06
C VAL A 44 7.06 -5.91 -9.70
N ASP A 45 8.20 -6.00 -10.39
CA ASP A 45 8.74 -7.25 -10.95
C ASP A 45 10.05 -7.64 -10.25
N SER A 46 10.10 -8.89 -9.79
CA SER A 46 11.26 -9.54 -9.18
C SER A 46 12.44 -9.77 -10.13
N LYS A 47 12.22 -9.82 -11.45
CA LYS A 47 13.25 -10.05 -12.47
C LYS A 47 13.50 -8.76 -13.24
N SER A 48 14.28 -7.86 -12.63
CA SER A 48 14.68 -6.56 -13.19
C SER A 48 15.64 -6.65 -14.39
N SER A 49 15.49 -7.61 -15.30
CA SER A 49 16.28 -7.70 -16.53
C SER A 49 15.81 -6.73 -17.63
N PHE A 50 14.61 -6.15 -17.48
CA PHE A 50 14.10 -5.07 -18.33
C PHE A 50 13.47 -4.00 -17.43
N SER A 51 13.76 -2.72 -17.68
CA SER A 51 13.37 -1.57 -16.83
C SER A 51 11.85 -1.26 -16.78
N VAL A 52 10.99 -2.26 -17.03
CA VAL A 52 9.54 -2.08 -17.27
C VAL A 52 8.73 -2.16 -15.98
N GLY A 53 9.31 -2.65 -14.87
CA GLY A 53 8.63 -2.82 -13.59
C GLY A 53 8.79 -1.68 -12.58
N GLY A 54 9.38 -0.54 -12.96
CA GLY A 54 9.56 0.60 -12.06
C GLY A 54 8.22 1.25 -11.71
N TYR A 55 7.94 1.43 -10.42
CA TYR A 55 6.72 2.09 -9.93
C TYR A 55 7.06 3.29 -9.04
N MET A 56 7.59 3.04 -7.83
CA MET A 56 8.01 4.11 -6.90
C MET A 56 9.52 4.39 -6.97
N ASN A 57 10.27 3.72 -7.85
CA ASN A 57 11.73 3.84 -7.92
C ASN A 57 12.23 5.28 -8.11
N THR A 58 11.58 6.06 -8.99
CA THR A 58 11.98 7.46 -9.22
C THR A 58 11.70 8.33 -8.00
N LEU A 59 10.55 8.15 -7.33
CA LEU A 59 10.21 8.88 -6.11
C LEU A 59 11.18 8.53 -4.97
N CYS A 60 11.38 7.24 -4.70
CA CYS A 60 12.31 6.79 -3.68
C CYS A 60 13.76 7.21 -3.97
N GLY A 61 14.17 7.20 -5.24
CA GLY A 61 15.46 7.72 -5.70
C GLY A 61 15.63 9.19 -5.35
N ALA A 62 14.66 10.04 -5.73
CA ALA A 62 14.70 11.47 -5.42
C ALA A 62 14.73 11.76 -3.91
N ILE A 63 14.00 11.00 -3.09
CA ILE A 63 14.03 11.15 -1.63
C ILE A 63 15.41 10.75 -1.08
N VAL A 64 16.03 9.71 -1.63
CA VAL A 64 17.38 9.30 -1.25
C VAL A 64 18.43 10.35 -1.63
N ASP A 65 18.29 11.00 -2.77
CA ASP A 65 19.14 12.11 -3.19
C ASP A 65 19.03 13.33 -2.24
N LEU A 66 17.91 13.46 -1.51
CA LEU A 66 17.72 14.44 -0.43
C LEU A 66 18.37 14.03 0.91
N GLY A 67 19.06 12.88 0.96
CA GLY A 67 19.78 12.39 2.14
C GLY A 67 19.02 11.34 2.96
N TYR A 68 17.89 10.83 2.48
CA TYR A 68 17.20 9.71 3.13
C TYR A 68 17.90 8.38 2.84
N THR A 69 17.83 7.46 3.80
CA THR A 69 18.35 6.10 3.71
C THR A 69 17.19 5.11 3.80
N ARG A 70 17.07 4.26 2.78
CA ARG A 70 16.12 3.15 2.73
C ARG A 70 16.22 2.30 4.00
N THR A 71 15.10 1.80 4.48
CA THR A 71 14.98 0.97 5.70
C THR A 71 15.52 1.61 6.98
N THR A 72 15.80 2.93 6.99
CA THR A 72 16.32 3.67 8.15
C THR A 72 15.44 4.88 8.47
N ASN A 73 15.17 5.72 7.48
CA ASN A 73 14.24 6.85 7.59
C ASN A 73 13.34 6.99 6.35
N LEU A 74 13.43 6.03 5.42
CA LEU A 74 12.53 5.83 4.30
C LEU A 74 12.02 4.38 4.32
N TYR A 75 10.71 4.21 4.43
CA TYR A 75 10.03 2.92 4.57
C TYR A 75 8.86 2.82 3.59
N ALA A 76 8.38 1.60 3.33
CA ALA A 76 7.15 1.36 2.60
C ALA A 76 6.18 0.46 3.39
N ALA A 77 4.88 0.69 3.23
CA ALA A 77 3.82 -0.10 3.86
C ALA A 77 2.96 -0.77 2.76
N PRO A 78 3.46 -1.79 2.06
CA PRO A 78 2.69 -2.52 1.05
C PRO A 78 1.49 -3.24 1.68
N TYR A 79 0.44 -3.46 0.88
CA TYR A 79 -0.79 -4.13 1.31
C TYR A 79 -1.35 -5.03 0.20
N ASP A 80 -2.33 -5.87 0.54
CA ASP A 80 -3.08 -6.65 -0.45
C ASP A 80 -4.06 -5.73 -1.16
N PHE A 81 -3.64 -5.21 -2.31
CA PHE A 81 -4.41 -4.23 -3.08
C PHE A 81 -5.73 -4.76 -3.64
N ARG A 82 -5.99 -6.08 -3.54
CA ARG A 82 -7.26 -6.69 -3.95
C ARG A 82 -8.36 -6.47 -2.92
N LYS A 83 -8.00 -6.13 -1.68
CA LYS A 83 -8.92 -6.02 -0.53
C LYS A 83 -9.29 -4.56 -0.23
N GLY A 84 -10.51 -4.38 0.27
CA GLY A 84 -10.99 -3.10 0.79
C GLY A 84 -10.49 -2.82 2.22
N PRO A 85 -10.62 -1.58 2.72
CA PRO A 85 -10.13 -1.19 4.05
C PRO A 85 -10.67 -2.07 5.20
N SER A 86 -11.92 -2.52 5.12
CA SER A 86 -12.56 -3.37 6.13
C SER A 86 -11.83 -4.70 6.36
N GLU A 87 -11.06 -5.16 5.38
CA GLU A 87 -10.37 -6.45 5.42
C GLU A 87 -8.85 -6.30 5.60
N LEU A 88 -8.38 -5.08 5.88
CA LEU A 88 -6.96 -4.73 6.04
C LEU A 88 -6.61 -4.37 7.49
N GLY A 89 -7.34 -4.91 8.47
CA GLY A 89 -7.15 -4.62 9.91
C GLY A 89 -5.68 -4.72 10.36
N ASN A 90 -5.03 -5.85 10.10
CA ASN A 90 -3.62 -6.07 10.46
C ASN A 90 -2.69 -5.02 9.83
N TRP A 91 -2.95 -4.58 8.59
CA TRP A 91 -2.13 -3.56 7.94
C TRP A 91 -2.21 -2.20 8.65
N PHE A 92 -3.39 -1.84 9.19
CA PHE A 92 -3.55 -0.60 9.95
C PHE A 92 -2.82 -0.64 11.31
N GLU A 93 -2.69 -1.82 11.91
CA GLU A 93 -1.87 -2.03 13.11
C GLU A 93 -0.38 -1.95 12.76
N ASP A 94 0.04 -2.68 11.71
CA ASP A 94 1.43 -2.73 11.24
C ASP A 94 1.96 -1.33 10.84
N ILE A 95 1.16 -0.51 10.15
CA ILE A 95 1.58 0.84 9.77
C ILE A 95 1.66 1.77 10.99
N GLU A 96 0.80 1.59 11.99
CA GLU A 96 0.89 2.36 13.24
C GLU A 96 2.20 2.04 13.96
N GLU A 97 2.54 0.76 14.06
CA GLU A 97 3.79 0.31 14.68
C GLU A 97 5.01 0.84 13.90
N LEU A 98 4.98 0.74 12.57
CA LEU A 98 6.04 1.28 11.71
C LEU A 98 6.25 2.78 11.92
N ILE A 99 5.16 3.56 12.05
CA ILE A 99 5.24 5.01 12.32
C ILE A 99 5.87 5.27 13.69
N LYS A 100 5.46 4.55 14.73
CA LYS A 100 6.03 4.70 16.09
C LYS A 100 7.52 4.34 16.09
N ASN A 101 7.89 3.25 15.42
CA ASN A 101 9.29 2.82 15.31
C ASN A 101 10.12 3.83 14.52
N ALA A 102 9.62 4.33 13.39
CA ALA A 102 10.31 5.37 12.62
C ALA A 102 10.48 6.67 13.41
N TYR A 103 9.49 7.08 14.20
CA TYR A 103 9.57 8.24 15.08
C TYR A 103 10.66 8.07 16.14
N ASN A 104 10.63 6.96 16.89
CA ASN A 104 11.57 6.69 17.97
C ASN A 104 13.01 6.56 17.44
N ASN A 105 13.19 5.88 16.32
CA ASN A 105 14.50 5.65 15.71
C ASN A 105 15.08 6.90 15.01
N ASN A 106 14.26 7.94 14.81
CA ASN A 106 14.65 9.17 14.14
C ASN A 106 14.56 10.39 15.08
N ASN A 107 15.10 10.25 16.30
CA ASN A 107 15.17 11.32 17.30
C ASN A 107 13.81 11.95 17.62
N ASN A 108 12.75 11.14 17.71
CA ASN A 108 11.39 11.62 17.95
C ASN A 108 10.90 12.62 16.89
N SER A 109 11.33 12.45 15.65
CA SER A 109 10.89 13.25 14.51
C SER A 109 9.59 12.69 13.94
N SER A 110 8.60 13.56 13.76
CA SER A 110 7.33 13.19 13.15
C SER A 110 7.49 12.75 11.69
N VAL A 111 6.65 11.80 11.27
CA VAL A 111 6.73 11.09 10.00
C VAL A 111 5.90 11.81 8.93
N ILE A 112 6.42 11.87 7.70
CA ILE A 112 5.65 12.30 6.53
C ILE A 112 5.08 11.05 5.87
N LEU A 113 3.76 10.99 5.72
CA LEU A 113 3.08 9.92 4.98
C LEU A 113 2.88 10.34 3.54
N ILE A 114 3.22 9.46 2.60
CA ILE A 114 2.98 9.67 1.17
C ILE A 114 2.10 8.52 0.68
N GLY A 115 0.91 8.87 0.18
CA GLY A 115 -0.03 7.91 -0.39
C GLY A 115 -0.28 8.21 -1.85
N HIS A 116 -0.10 7.22 -2.73
CA HIS A 116 -0.42 7.34 -4.15
C HIS A 116 -1.69 6.58 -4.50
N SER A 117 -2.56 7.20 -5.30
CA SER A 117 -3.81 6.60 -5.77
C SER A 117 -4.62 6.00 -4.61
N MET A 118 -5.03 4.73 -4.69
CA MET A 118 -5.76 4.04 -3.61
C MET A 118 -5.00 4.04 -2.28
N GLY A 119 -3.66 4.05 -2.28
CA GLY A 119 -2.87 4.12 -1.05
C GLY A 119 -3.13 5.40 -0.24
N GLY A 120 -3.47 6.51 -0.91
CA GLY A 120 -3.89 7.74 -0.24
C GLY A 120 -5.24 7.61 0.47
N LEU A 121 -6.17 6.81 -0.05
CA LEU A 121 -7.44 6.51 0.62
C LEU A 121 -7.21 5.69 1.89
N LEU A 122 -6.28 4.73 1.86
CA LEU A 122 -5.93 3.95 3.05
C LEU A 122 -5.27 4.81 4.13
N VAL A 123 -4.33 5.68 3.75
CA VAL A 123 -3.72 6.63 4.70
C VAL A 123 -4.78 7.57 5.27
N HIS A 124 -5.71 8.06 4.45
CA HIS A 124 -6.81 8.89 4.92
C HIS A 124 -7.69 8.13 5.93
N GLN A 125 -8.12 6.91 5.60
CA GLN A 125 -8.90 6.04 6.49
C GLN A 125 -8.17 5.75 7.80
N PHE A 126 -6.86 5.52 7.74
CA PHE A 126 -6.03 5.35 8.94
C PHE A 126 -6.08 6.59 9.84
N LEU A 127 -5.83 7.77 9.26
CA LEU A 127 -5.72 9.03 10.02
C LEU A 127 -7.06 9.49 10.62
N ILE A 128 -8.19 9.29 9.94
CA ILE A 128 -9.50 9.67 10.51
C ILE A 128 -9.87 8.82 11.74
N ASN A 129 -9.29 7.63 11.86
CA ASN A 129 -9.50 6.72 12.99
C ASN A 129 -8.43 6.87 14.09
N LYS A 130 -7.56 7.89 14.03
CA LYS A 130 -6.59 8.19 15.09
C LYS A 130 -6.97 9.43 15.89
N PRO A 131 -6.76 9.43 17.23
CA PRO A 131 -6.91 10.63 18.05
C PRO A 131 -6.07 11.79 17.52
N GLN A 132 -6.55 13.02 17.70
CA GLN A 132 -5.83 14.20 17.22
C GLN A 132 -4.45 14.33 17.87
N GLU A 133 -4.35 14.11 19.18
CA GLU A 133 -3.08 14.13 19.91
C GLU A 133 -2.06 13.13 19.37
N TRP A 134 -2.51 11.95 18.92
CA TRP A 134 -1.65 10.96 18.30
C TRP A 134 -1.08 11.49 16.97
N LYS A 135 -1.93 12.11 16.15
CA LYS A 135 -1.51 12.71 14.87
C LYS A 135 -0.54 13.87 15.08
N ASP A 136 -0.84 14.75 16.03
CA ASP A 136 0.01 15.90 16.37
C ASP A 136 1.41 15.45 16.84
N LYS A 137 1.49 14.32 17.55
CA LYS A 137 2.75 13.73 17.99
C LYS A 137 3.53 13.06 16.84
N TYR A 138 2.90 12.17 16.08
CA TYR A 138 3.61 11.27 15.18
C TYR A 138 3.64 11.71 13.72
N ILE A 139 2.73 12.56 13.26
CA ILE A 139 2.54 12.87 11.84
C ILE A 139 2.92 14.32 11.55
N LYS A 140 3.93 14.51 10.69
CA LYS A 140 4.37 15.82 10.21
C LYS A 140 3.44 16.34 9.12
N ALA A 141 3.13 15.49 8.15
CA ALA A 141 2.33 15.81 6.98
C ALA A 141 1.79 14.54 6.32
N PHE A 142 0.69 14.69 5.59
CA PHE A 142 0.18 13.70 4.65
C PHE A 142 0.20 14.28 3.24
N ILE A 143 0.98 13.68 2.35
CA ILE A 143 1.07 14.03 0.94
C ILE A 143 0.27 13.00 0.15
N SER A 144 -0.83 13.45 -0.44
CA SER A 144 -1.71 12.63 -1.29
C SER A 144 -1.38 12.88 -2.76
N LEU A 145 -0.97 11.82 -3.48
CA LEU A 145 -0.64 11.87 -4.90
C LEU A 145 -1.74 11.17 -5.72
N SER A 146 -2.54 11.96 -6.45
CA SER A 146 -3.59 11.44 -7.33
C SER A 146 -4.61 10.51 -6.64
N THR A 147 -4.92 10.78 -5.37
CA THR A 147 -5.86 9.98 -4.58
C THR A 147 -7.30 10.20 -5.07
N PRO A 148 -8.04 9.14 -5.45
CA PRO A 148 -9.40 9.26 -5.96
C PRO A 148 -10.40 9.35 -4.82
N PHE A 149 -10.43 10.47 -4.07
CA PHE A 149 -11.33 10.67 -2.91
C PHE A 149 -12.82 10.45 -3.24
N GLY A 150 -13.25 10.83 -4.45
CA GLY A 150 -14.63 10.61 -4.94
C GLY A 150 -14.80 9.36 -5.83
N GLY A 151 -13.80 8.48 -5.88
CA GLY A 151 -13.77 7.36 -6.84
C GLY A 151 -13.29 7.76 -8.23
N THR A 152 -13.47 6.87 -9.22
CA THR A 152 -13.03 7.07 -10.60
C THR A 152 -13.99 6.45 -11.62
N LEU A 153 -14.28 7.17 -12.71
CA LEU A 153 -15.06 6.64 -13.83
C LEU A 153 -14.36 5.47 -14.54
N LYS A 154 -13.03 5.37 -14.42
CA LYS A 154 -12.27 4.26 -14.98
C LYS A 154 -12.72 2.92 -14.39
N ALA A 155 -13.05 2.88 -13.10
CA ALA A 155 -13.52 1.66 -12.44
C ALA A 155 -14.84 1.16 -13.05
N LEU A 156 -15.75 2.06 -13.41
CA LEU A 156 -17.00 1.71 -14.08
C LEU A 156 -16.74 1.09 -15.46
N LYS A 157 -15.81 1.65 -16.24
CA LYS A 157 -15.43 1.09 -17.54
C LYS A 157 -14.83 -0.32 -17.38
N VAL A 158 -13.90 -0.50 -16.46
CA VAL A 158 -13.26 -1.79 -16.19
C VAL A 158 -14.31 -2.84 -15.79
N PHE A 159 -15.27 -2.46 -14.95
CA PHE A 159 -16.36 -3.36 -14.57
C PHE A 159 -17.26 -3.75 -15.74
N ALA A 160 -17.60 -2.79 -16.61
CA ALA A 160 -18.54 -3.02 -17.70
C ALA A 160 -17.93 -3.79 -18.89
N SER A 161 -16.65 -3.58 -19.21
CA SER A 161 -16.04 -4.09 -20.44
C SER A 161 -14.64 -4.69 -20.29
N GLY A 162 -14.06 -4.68 -19.09
CA GLY A 162 -12.65 -4.99 -18.87
C GLY A 162 -11.69 -3.90 -19.38
N GLU A 163 -10.39 -4.16 -19.19
CA GLU A 163 -9.24 -3.41 -19.73
C GLU A 163 -8.15 -4.37 -20.18
#